data_AF-A0A538PU65-F1
#
_entry.id   AF-A0A538PU65-F1
#
_cell.length_a   1.000
_cell.length_b   1.000
_cell.length_c   1.000
_cell.angle_alpha   90.00
_cell.angle_beta   90.00
_cell.angle_gamma   90.00
#
_symmetry.space_group_name_H-M   'P 1'
#
loop_
_entity.id
_entity.type
_entity.pdbx_description
1 polymer ?
#
loop_
_entity_poly.entity_id
_entity_poly.type
_entity_poly.pdbx_seq_one_letter_code
_entity_poly.pdbx_strand_id
1 'polypeptide(L)'
;MAKHKSGGEAAEAGKRRPQKKVASRPGPRNRPSKPARAAKAKPGKPARSARPRREPGKPVEPTQVELPIDDIADALDLDLDVDAEDAQGIEDADILAETPAEAGSARFEARVAEQVIEVEDQPPTLSPEEQELSTLYGDDLAAPAIAHGEYADRQTADEDRPMVPEINARDERKAQWQERRDRRRRRRDERDRQRLERRGDHQQRHEPRPQEARPERTQHARIAAEPRQPYQPGGRPQGALAAAAPAAPAAAPTNGEPQDALARVGTPLGDAAAQVFAQLRNGQPLPVRQLAAMMRKRSLVETDPEQLWPQLKAELLGDERSYRTLGLRPRIVYRGRDLFAPGPVAMSQTADAEASVAAALSRLAGATHRALAARIARASAAGFERLIHAFLVAAGYREIAWVKRVGGISYASATAPGLDRTVLISARSGDQPVDRRGIGELRVGVEAKDLVAGILFSARELSEDAERELERAGRSISVICGDQLVAALIGAGVGVVSAAAPLHYVDDQLLDELLAG
;
A
#
# COMPACT_ATOMS: atom_id res chain seq x y z
N MET A 1 -24.21 -29.13 86.79
CA MET A 1 -24.72 -28.04 87.66
C MET A 1 -24.34 -26.69 87.05
N ALA A 2 -25.07 -25.60 87.38
CA ALA A 2 -24.84 -24.15 87.14
C ALA A 2 -23.81 -23.73 86.05
N LYS A 3 -24.13 -22.98 84.96
CA LYS A 3 -24.79 -21.66 84.79
C LYS A 3 -24.21 -20.49 85.62
N HIS A 4 -23.63 -19.50 84.92
CA HIS A 4 -23.69 -18.01 85.04
C HIS A 4 -22.35 -17.43 84.53
N LYS A 5 -22.20 -16.45 83.59
CA LYS A 5 -22.89 -15.21 83.16
C LYS A 5 -22.24 -13.94 83.76
N SER A 6 -21.90 -12.96 82.90
CA SER A 6 -21.33 -11.61 83.17
C SER A 6 -19.96 -11.58 83.88
N GLY A 7 -19.07 -10.58 83.70
CA GLY A 7 -19.09 -9.35 82.89
C GLY A 7 -18.24 -8.26 83.57
N GLY A 8 -17.43 -7.49 82.84
CA GLY A 8 -16.59 -6.45 83.45
C GLY A 8 -15.73 -5.66 82.44
N GLU A 9 -15.76 -4.34 82.55
CA GLU A 9 -14.94 -3.39 81.80
C GLU A 9 -13.57 -3.17 82.46
N ALA A 10 -12.55 -2.79 81.68
CA ALA A 10 -11.75 -1.56 81.86
C ALA A 10 -10.45 -1.55 81.02
N ALA A 11 -10.13 -0.37 80.45
CA ALA A 11 -8.77 0.13 80.10
C ALA A 11 -7.89 -0.70 79.10
N GLU A 12 -6.90 -0.14 78.40
CA GLU A 12 -6.61 1.22 77.90
C GLU A 12 -5.49 1.08 76.84
N ALA A 13 -5.27 2.11 75.99
CA ALA A 13 -4.21 2.24 74.99
C ALA A 13 -4.25 1.25 73.78
N GLY A 14 -4.06 1.68 72.54
CA GLY A 14 -3.70 3.02 72.06
C GLY A 14 -2.69 2.95 70.92
N LYS A 15 -3.16 2.81 69.67
CA LYS A 15 -2.31 2.96 68.46
C LYS A 15 -3.14 3.49 67.28
N ARG A 16 -3.17 4.83 67.15
CA ARG A 16 -3.79 5.53 66.02
C ARG A 16 -3.04 5.24 64.72
N ARG A 17 -3.74 4.73 63.70
CA ARG A 17 -3.25 4.75 62.30
C ARG A 17 -3.48 6.15 61.70
N PRO A 18 -2.48 6.77 61.02
CA PRO A 18 -2.70 8.02 60.32
C PRO A 18 -3.45 7.80 59.00
N GLN A 19 -4.58 8.48 58.81
CA GLN A 19 -5.25 8.55 57.52
C GLN A 19 -4.42 9.38 56.54
N LYS A 20 -4.08 8.80 55.37
CA LYS A 20 -3.32 9.49 54.32
C LYS A 20 -4.27 10.38 53.51
N LYS A 21 -3.92 11.66 53.38
CA LYS A 21 -4.75 12.72 52.82
C LYS A 21 -5.24 12.43 51.40
N VAL A 22 -6.54 12.62 51.16
CA VAL A 22 -7.11 12.78 49.81
C VAL A 22 -6.62 14.11 49.24
N ALA A 23 -6.04 14.08 48.04
CA ALA A 23 -5.55 15.30 47.39
C ALA A 23 -6.69 16.03 46.66
N SER A 24 -7.01 17.23 47.14
CA SER A 24 -8.02 18.11 46.54
C SER A 24 -7.60 18.53 45.12
N ARG A 25 -8.49 18.36 44.12
CA ARG A 25 -8.26 18.86 42.75
C ARG A 25 -8.28 20.40 42.76
N PRO A 26 -7.28 21.10 42.19
CA PRO A 26 -7.32 22.56 42.07
C PRO A 26 -8.35 22.98 41.01
N GLY A 27 -9.11 24.03 41.32
CA GLY A 27 -10.19 24.55 40.47
C GLY A 27 -9.72 25.27 39.20
N PRO A 28 -10.65 25.59 38.27
CA PRO A 28 -10.33 26.21 37.00
C PRO A 28 -9.79 27.64 37.17
N ARG A 29 -8.60 27.91 36.63
CA ARG A 29 -8.03 29.26 36.58
C ARG A 29 -8.68 30.09 35.46
N ASN A 30 -9.27 31.22 35.85
CA ASN A 30 -9.72 32.27 34.94
C ASN A 30 -8.59 32.70 33.99
N ARG A 31 -8.87 32.72 32.68
CA ARG A 31 -8.01 33.40 31.69
C ARG A 31 -8.49 34.86 31.54
N PRO A 32 -7.59 35.86 31.58
CA PRO A 32 -7.97 37.23 31.31
C PRO A 32 -8.34 37.42 29.83
N SER A 33 -9.38 38.21 29.58
CA SER A 33 -9.88 38.58 28.26
C SER A 33 -8.88 39.47 27.51
N LYS A 34 -8.71 39.20 26.20
CA LYS A 34 -7.98 40.11 25.30
C LYS A 34 -8.89 41.29 24.91
N PRO A 35 -8.37 42.53 24.82
CA PRO A 35 -9.16 43.67 24.39
C PRO A 35 -9.52 43.57 22.89
N ALA A 36 -10.72 44.03 22.56
CA ALA A 36 -11.24 44.04 21.20
C ALA A 36 -10.41 44.95 20.28
N ARG A 37 -10.08 44.48 19.07
CA ARG A 37 -9.43 45.30 18.04
C ARG A 37 -10.50 45.85 17.11
N ALA A 38 -10.57 47.18 17.01
CA ALA A 38 -11.64 47.88 16.31
C ALA A 38 -11.78 47.50 14.83
N ALA A 39 -13.02 47.37 14.37
CA ALA A 39 -13.33 47.25 12.95
C ALA A 39 -12.98 48.55 12.20
N LYS A 40 -12.27 48.44 11.08
CA LYS A 40 -12.19 49.52 10.08
C LYS A 40 -13.13 49.20 8.92
N ALA A 41 -14.02 50.16 8.64
CA ALA A 41 -15.07 50.03 7.64
C ALA A 41 -14.52 49.98 6.21
N LYS A 42 -15.25 49.28 5.33
CA LYS A 42 -15.03 49.27 3.87
C LYS A 42 -15.64 50.54 3.25
N PRO A 43 -14.96 51.25 2.35
CA PRO A 43 -15.59 52.33 1.58
C PRO A 43 -16.42 51.78 0.41
N GLY A 44 -17.69 52.21 0.37
CA GLY A 44 -18.51 52.52 -0.81
C GLY A 44 -18.43 51.69 -2.10
N LYS A 45 -19.51 50.96 -2.39
CA LYS A 45 -19.98 50.78 -3.78
C LYS A 45 -20.63 52.09 -4.26
N PRO A 46 -20.39 52.57 -5.50
CA PRO A 46 -21.39 53.34 -6.24
C PRO A 46 -22.34 52.38 -6.99
N ALA A 47 -23.55 52.83 -7.27
CA ALA A 47 -24.61 52.03 -7.89
C ALA A 47 -25.05 52.59 -9.26
N ARG A 48 -25.63 51.70 -10.08
CA ARG A 48 -26.62 51.96 -11.16
C ARG A 48 -26.27 52.93 -12.30
N SER A 49 -26.11 52.36 -13.50
CA SER A 49 -26.80 52.71 -14.76
C SER A 49 -26.27 51.78 -15.88
N ALA A 50 -26.97 51.45 -16.96
CA ALA A 50 -28.41 51.39 -17.23
C ALA A 50 -28.66 50.30 -18.30
N ARG A 51 -29.84 49.67 -18.31
CA ARG A 51 -30.30 48.85 -19.46
C ARG A 51 -30.70 49.76 -20.62
N PRO A 52 -30.39 49.40 -21.88
CA PRO A 52 -31.29 49.61 -23.00
C PRO A 52 -32.19 48.37 -23.18
N ARG A 53 -33.48 48.62 -23.32
CA ARG A 53 -34.53 47.68 -23.70
C ARG A 53 -34.47 47.49 -25.22
N ARG A 54 -34.52 46.26 -25.73
CA ARG A 54 -34.69 46.00 -27.18
C ARG A 54 -35.96 45.18 -27.37
N GLU A 55 -36.77 45.58 -28.34
CA GLU A 55 -38.11 45.07 -28.60
C GLU A 55 -38.09 43.78 -29.45
N PRO A 56 -39.14 42.95 -29.39
CA PRO A 56 -39.24 41.74 -30.19
C PRO A 56 -39.80 42.01 -31.59
N GLY A 57 -39.36 41.22 -32.57
CA GLY A 57 -40.10 41.02 -33.83
C GLY A 57 -39.32 41.32 -35.10
N LYS A 58 -38.82 40.26 -35.75
CA LYS A 58 -39.27 39.80 -37.07
C LYS A 58 -38.63 38.44 -37.40
N PRO A 59 -39.35 37.50 -38.04
CA PRO A 59 -38.75 36.27 -38.54
C PRO A 59 -37.88 36.58 -39.77
N VAL A 60 -36.80 35.83 -39.95
CA VAL A 60 -36.00 35.80 -41.17
C VAL A 60 -36.01 34.37 -41.68
N GLU A 61 -36.29 34.22 -42.97
CA GLU A 61 -36.40 32.94 -43.66
C GLU A 61 -35.04 32.21 -43.70
N PRO A 62 -35.00 30.87 -43.63
CA PRO A 62 -33.76 30.13 -43.79
C PRO A 62 -33.30 30.15 -45.24
N THR A 63 -32.24 30.92 -45.53
CA THR A 63 -31.54 30.86 -46.82
C THR A 63 -31.03 29.44 -47.06
N GLN A 64 -31.50 28.82 -48.13
CA GLN A 64 -30.97 27.55 -48.62
C GLN A 64 -29.51 27.74 -49.06
N VAL A 65 -28.60 26.93 -48.53
CA VAL A 65 -27.28 26.71 -49.09
C VAL A 65 -27.26 25.28 -49.60
N GLU A 66 -27.33 25.13 -50.91
CA GLU A 66 -27.18 23.85 -51.60
C GLU A 66 -25.72 23.37 -51.45
N LEU A 67 -25.54 22.17 -50.89
CA LEU A 67 -24.34 21.38 -51.07
C LEU A 67 -24.74 20.11 -51.83
N PRO A 68 -24.25 19.90 -53.06
CA PRO A 68 -24.60 18.74 -53.86
C PRO A 68 -23.64 17.56 -53.64
N ILE A 69 -24.20 16.34 -53.64
CA ILE A 69 -23.58 15.07 -54.04
C ILE A 69 -22.51 14.49 -53.08
N ASP A 70 -22.44 13.20 -52.77
CA ASP A 70 -23.39 12.06 -52.68
C ASP A 70 -22.63 10.94 -51.90
N ASP A 71 -23.28 9.80 -51.64
CA ASP A 71 -22.68 8.52 -51.22
C ASP A 71 -21.90 8.48 -49.89
N ILE A 72 -22.61 8.11 -48.81
CA ILE A 72 -22.64 6.71 -48.34
C ILE A 72 -23.85 6.54 -47.40
N ALA A 73 -24.66 5.52 -47.68
CA ALA A 73 -25.90 5.22 -46.97
C ALA A 73 -25.69 4.38 -45.70
N ASP A 74 -26.75 4.34 -44.89
CA ASP A 74 -27.18 3.23 -44.02
C ASP A 74 -26.14 2.56 -43.11
N ALA A 75 -26.20 2.88 -41.81
CA ALA A 75 -26.45 1.88 -40.77
C ALA A 75 -26.69 2.50 -39.37
N LEU A 76 -27.84 2.15 -38.77
CA LEU A 76 -28.13 2.19 -37.32
C LEU A 76 -28.37 3.55 -36.64
N ASP A 77 -29.52 4.16 -36.92
CA ASP A 77 -30.31 4.80 -35.85
C ASP A 77 -31.03 3.69 -35.07
N LEU A 78 -30.81 3.64 -33.76
CA LEU A 78 -31.58 2.81 -32.82
C LEU A 78 -31.86 3.62 -31.55
N ASP A 79 -32.85 4.51 -31.66
CA ASP A 79 -33.55 5.05 -30.51
C ASP A 79 -34.26 3.91 -29.77
N LEU A 80 -33.87 3.68 -28.52
CA LEU A 80 -34.56 2.78 -27.59
C LEU A 80 -35.00 3.58 -26.36
N ASP A 81 -36.10 4.30 -26.52
CA ASP A 81 -36.94 4.71 -25.41
C ASP A 81 -37.52 3.45 -24.74
N VAL A 82 -37.17 3.23 -23.47
CA VAL A 82 -37.74 2.15 -22.64
C VAL A 82 -38.28 2.76 -21.35
N ASP A 83 -39.41 3.46 -21.49
CA ASP A 83 -40.33 3.75 -20.39
C ASP A 83 -41.45 2.69 -20.41
N ALA A 84 -41.47 1.82 -19.41
CA ALA A 84 -42.60 0.93 -19.12
C ALA A 84 -42.61 0.55 -17.63
N GLU A 85 -43.39 1.31 -16.85
CA GLU A 85 -43.94 0.81 -15.59
C GLU A 85 -45.03 -0.25 -15.88
N ASP A 86 -45.56 -0.87 -14.82
CA ASP A 86 -46.66 -1.86 -14.81
C ASP A 86 -46.40 -3.29 -15.34
N ALA A 87 -46.12 -4.21 -14.40
CA ALA A 87 -46.59 -5.60 -14.45
C ALA A 87 -46.78 -6.17 -13.02
N GLN A 88 -48.00 -6.12 -12.49
CA GLN A 88 -48.43 -6.86 -11.30
C GLN A 88 -49.01 -8.23 -11.72
N GLY A 89 -48.84 -9.25 -10.85
CA GLY A 89 -49.79 -10.38 -10.77
C GLY A 89 -49.50 -11.63 -11.61
N ILE A 90 -48.83 -12.62 -10.99
CA ILE A 90 -48.96 -14.08 -11.20
C ILE A 90 -48.66 -14.67 -9.80
N GLU A 91 -49.61 -14.98 -8.91
CA GLU A 91 -50.70 -15.98 -8.95
C GLU A 91 -50.24 -17.44 -9.18
N ASP A 92 -50.20 -18.17 -8.07
CA ASP A 92 -50.47 -19.59 -7.86
C ASP A 92 -50.24 -20.60 -9.02
N ALA A 93 -49.30 -21.52 -8.78
CA ALA A 93 -49.28 -22.81 -9.45
C ALA A 93 -49.04 -23.94 -8.42
N ASP A 94 -50.11 -24.64 -8.06
CA ASP A 94 -50.05 -25.89 -7.32
C ASP A 94 -49.19 -26.93 -8.05
N ILE A 95 -48.25 -27.56 -7.34
CA ILE A 95 -47.67 -28.86 -7.75
C ILE A 95 -47.90 -29.85 -6.62
N LEU A 96 -49.05 -30.52 -6.71
CA LEU A 96 -49.45 -31.66 -5.89
C LEU A 96 -48.95 -32.97 -6.49
N ALA A 97 -48.58 -33.92 -5.61
CA ALA A 97 -48.39 -35.36 -5.86
C ALA A 97 -47.24 -35.75 -6.83
N GLU A 98 -46.45 -36.81 -6.62
CA GLU A 98 -46.84 -38.13 -6.11
C GLU A 98 -45.81 -38.75 -5.15
N THR A 99 -46.32 -39.39 -4.11
CA THR A 99 -45.63 -40.41 -3.30
C THR A 99 -46.14 -41.81 -3.66
N PRO A 100 -45.26 -42.81 -3.54
CA PRO A 100 -45.60 -44.04 -2.83
C PRO A 100 -44.59 -44.25 -1.66
N ALA A 101 -44.94 -44.56 -0.41
CA ALA A 101 -45.78 -45.66 0.11
C ALA A 101 -45.21 -47.04 -0.29
N GLU A 102 -44.94 -48.04 0.58
CA GLU A 102 -44.88 -48.18 2.05
C GLU A 102 -43.59 -48.99 2.40
N ALA A 103 -43.19 -49.43 3.60
CA ALA A 103 -43.59 -49.35 5.02
C ALA A 103 -42.31 -49.65 5.86
N GLY A 104 -42.23 -49.63 7.19
CA GLY A 104 -43.17 -49.34 8.29
C GLY A 104 -42.51 -49.74 9.63
N SER A 105 -43.30 -49.83 10.71
CA SER A 105 -42.94 -50.39 12.03
C SER A 105 -42.17 -49.52 13.05
N ALA A 106 -42.96 -48.91 13.94
CA ALA A 106 -42.86 -49.04 15.40
C ALA A 106 -41.57 -48.61 16.15
N ARG A 107 -41.57 -47.35 16.60
CA ARG A 107 -41.76 -46.99 18.04
C ARG A 107 -41.16 -47.97 19.08
N PHE A 108 -39.97 -47.65 19.59
CA PHE A 108 -39.52 -48.12 20.91
C PHE A 108 -38.71 -47.04 21.64
N GLU A 109 -39.26 -46.50 22.73
CA GLU A 109 -38.47 -45.77 23.73
C GLU A 109 -37.87 -46.78 24.71
N ALA A 110 -36.54 -46.95 24.70
CA ALA A 110 -35.85 -47.68 25.76
C ALA A 110 -34.37 -47.26 25.88
N ARG A 111 -34.08 -46.51 26.95
CA ARG A 111 -32.99 -46.79 27.90
C ARG A 111 -31.68 -47.34 27.29
N VAL A 112 -30.79 -46.45 26.84
CA VAL A 112 -29.37 -46.81 26.66
C VAL A 112 -28.72 -46.85 28.04
N ALA A 113 -28.45 -48.06 28.52
CA ALA A 113 -27.64 -48.29 29.70
C ALA A 113 -26.15 -48.18 29.35
N GLU A 114 -25.40 -47.70 30.33
CA GLU A 114 -23.95 -47.64 30.37
C GLU A 114 -23.34 -49.04 30.17
N GLN A 115 -22.72 -49.28 29.00
CA GLN A 115 -21.84 -50.44 28.79
C GLN A 115 -20.39 -49.96 28.78
N VAL A 116 -19.70 -50.24 29.87
CA VAL A 116 -18.24 -50.21 29.94
C VAL A 116 -17.72 -51.34 29.05
N ILE A 117 -17.09 -50.99 27.93
CA ILE A 117 -16.29 -51.95 27.17
C ILE A 117 -14.89 -51.90 27.77
N GLU A 118 -14.58 -52.91 28.57
CA GLU A 118 -13.24 -53.17 29.09
C GLU A 118 -12.39 -53.68 27.91
N VAL A 119 -11.57 -52.80 27.34
CA VAL A 119 -10.67 -53.15 26.22
C VAL A 119 -9.44 -53.83 26.81
N GLU A 120 -9.40 -55.16 26.74
CA GLU A 120 -8.19 -55.91 27.05
C GLU A 120 -7.08 -55.55 26.05
N ASP A 121 -5.96 -55.07 26.58
CA ASP A 121 -4.79 -54.58 25.84
C ASP A 121 -3.95 -55.75 25.32
N GLN A 122 -4.51 -56.52 24.36
CA GLN A 122 -3.79 -57.58 23.67
C GLN A 122 -2.91 -56.97 22.57
N PRO A 123 -1.58 -57.15 22.61
CA PRO A 123 -0.70 -56.65 21.55
C PRO A 123 -1.06 -57.34 20.23
N PRO A 124 -1.09 -56.62 19.10
CA PRO A 124 -1.48 -57.19 17.83
C PRO A 124 -0.53 -58.34 17.45
N THR A 125 -1.10 -59.51 17.20
CA THR A 125 -0.36 -60.66 16.66
C THR A 125 0.09 -60.33 15.25
N LEU A 126 1.37 -59.98 15.10
CA LEU A 126 2.00 -59.72 13.80
C LEU A 126 1.76 -60.91 12.86
N SER A 127 1.45 -60.61 11.60
CA SER A 127 1.28 -61.62 10.57
C SER A 127 2.60 -62.38 10.31
N PRO A 128 2.56 -63.59 9.72
CA PRO A 128 3.77 -64.36 9.44
C PRO A 128 4.78 -63.58 8.58
N GLU A 129 4.29 -62.83 7.59
CA GLU A 129 5.12 -61.99 6.72
C GLU A 129 5.77 -60.81 7.48
N GLU A 130 5.07 -60.23 8.46
CA GLU A 130 5.63 -59.18 9.33
C GLU A 130 6.65 -59.75 10.33
N GLN A 131 6.53 -61.01 10.75
CA GLN A 131 7.56 -61.67 11.57
C GLN A 131 8.84 -61.95 10.77
N GLU A 132 8.73 -62.35 9.51
CA GLU A 132 9.87 -62.51 8.60
C GLU A 132 10.54 -61.15 8.30
N LEU A 133 9.75 -60.09 8.06
CA LEU A 133 10.29 -58.73 7.88
C LEU A 133 10.94 -58.18 9.15
N SER A 134 10.34 -58.42 10.32
CA SER A 134 10.90 -58.02 11.62
C SER A 134 12.22 -58.73 11.93
N THR A 135 12.36 -60.01 11.58
CA THR A 135 13.63 -60.74 11.73
C THR A 135 14.67 -60.35 10.68
N LEU A 136 14.27 -59.92 9.48
CA LEU A 136 15.20 -59.49 8.44
C LEU A 136 15.73 -58.06 8.63
N TYR A 137 14.93 -57.16 9.22
CA TYR A 137 15.26 -55.73 9.36
C TYR A 137 15.40 -55.22 10.81
N GLY A 138 15.09 -56.04 11.81
CA GLY A 138 15.15 -55.65 13.22
C GLY A 138 16.56 -55.34 13.73
N ASP A 139 17.56 -56.13 13.31
CA ASP A 139 18.95 -55.96 13.77
C ASP A 139 19.62 -54.70 13.20
N ASP A 140 19.30 -54.30 11.96
CA ASP A 140 19.83 -53.06 11.34
C ASP A 140 19.26 -51.78 11.96
N LEU A 141 18.06 -51.84 12.56
CA LEU A 141 17.43 -50.72 13.26
C LEU A 141 17.82 -50.64 14.76
N ALA A 142 18.30 -51.73 15.34
CA ALA A 142 18.75 -51.79 16.73
C ALA A 142 20.22 -51.34 16.94
N ALA A 143 21.00 -51.22 15.86
CA ALA A 143 22.37 -50.72 15.92
C ALA A 143 22.40 -49.24 16.36
N PRO A 144 23.09 -48.87 17.45
CA PRO A 144 23.20 -47.48 17.87
C PRO A 144 23.96 -46.70 16.80
N ALA A 145 23.34 -45.62 16.30
CA ALA A 145 23.90 -44.78 15.24
C ALA A 145 25.34 -44.34 15.59
N ILE A 146 26.32 -44.92 14.89
CA ILE A 146 27.73 -44.55 15.05
C ILE A 146 27.88 -43.14 14.50
N ALA A 147 27.99 -42.16 15.40
CA ALA A 147 28.23 -40.77 15.05
C ALA A 147 29.54 -40.68 14.25
N HIS A 148 29.43 -40.48 12.94
CA HIS A 148 30.58 -40.19 12.10
C HIS A 148 31.24 -38.91 12.61
N GLY A 149 32.51 -39.04 13.03
CA GLY A 149 33.28 -37.96 13.63
C GLY A 149 33.32 -36.72 12.73
N GLU A 150 33.18 -35.57 13.38
CA GLU A 150 33.09 -34.26 12.75
C GLU A 150 34.26 -34.01 11.79
N TYR A 151 33.94 -33.72 10.53
CA TYR A 151 34.92 -33.34 9.52
C TYR A 151 35.37 -31.90 9.80
N ALA A 152 36.39 -31.75 10.64
CA ALA A 152 36.96 -30.45 10.99
C ALA A 152 37.65 -29.81 9.78
N ASP A 153 36.90 -28.95 9.06
CA ASP A 153 37.45 -28.15 7.96
C ASP A 153 38.45 -27.12 8.50
N ARG A 154 39.55 -26.91 7.75
CA ARG A 154 40.64 -25.99 8.12
C ARG A 154 40.33 -24.52 7.83
N GLN A 155 39.08 -24.18 7.47
CA GLN A 155 38.67 -22.80 7.14
C GLN A 155 38.28 -21.92 8.34
N THR A 156 38.04 -22.46 9.54
CA THR A 156 37.62 -21.67 10.73
C THR A 156 38.75 -20.90 11.43
N ALA A 157 39.99 -20.95 10.92
CA ALA A 157 41.15 -20.29 11.53
C ALA A 157 41.16 -18.74 11.45
N ASP A 158 40.13 -18.11 10.89
CA ASP A 158 40.00 -16.63 10.81
C ASP A 158 38.86 -16.08 11.71
N GLU A 159 38.19 -16.93 12.49
CA GLU A 159 37.10 -16.50 13.41
C GLU A 159 37.62 -15.99 14.77
N ASP A 160 38.86 -16.33 15.16
CA ASP A 160 39.53 -15.85 16.40
C ASP A 160 40.08 -14.41 16.29
N ARG A 161 39.46 -13.56 15.47
CA ARG A 161 39.73 -12.11 15.52
C ARG A 161 38.96 -11.52 16.70
N PRO A 162 39.63 -10.90 17.69
CA PRO A 162 38.94 -10.35 18.85
C PRO A 162 37.93 -9.29 18.40
N MET A 163 36.65 -9.56 18.67
CA MET A 163 35.52 -8.75 18.23
C MET A 163 35.61 -7.34 18.83
N VAL A 164 36.12 -6.38 18.06
CA VAL A 164 36.16 -4.97 18.48
C VAL A 164 34.72 -4.46 18.60
N PRO A 165 34.30 -3.83 19.72
CA PRO A 165 32.90 -3.44 19.91
C PRO A 165 32.40 -2.40 18.90
N GLU A 166 31.76 -2.86 17.81
CA GLU A 166 31.26 -2.00 16.72
C GLU A 166 30.20 -0.96 17.15
N ILE A 167 29.67 -1.06 18.37
CA ILE A 167 28.69 -0.14 18.93
C ILE A 167 29.23 1.31 18.96
N ASN A 168 30.52 1.50 19.27
CA ASN A 168 31.13 2.84 19.27
C ASN A 168 31.34 3.42 17.85
N ALA A 169 31.56 2.56 16.86
CA ALA A 169 31.83 2.99 15.49
C ALA A 169 30.63 3.71 14.83
N ARG A 170 29.41 3.57 15.37
CA ARG A 170 28.22 4.29 14.90
C ARG A 170 28.17 5.72 15.43
N ASP A 171 28.50 5.94 16.70
CA ASP A 171 28.50 7.26 17.31
C ASP A 171 29.72 8.10 16.91
N GLU A 172 30.89 7.47 16.70
CA GLU A 172 32.04 8.15 16.09
C GLU A 172 31.73 8.64 14.67
N ARG A 173 31.09 7.81 13.83
CA ARG A 173 30.63 8.22 12.49
C ARG A 173 29.61 9.35 12.55
N LYS A 174 28.74 9.38 13.56
CA LYS A 174 27.75 10.44 13.79
C LYS A 174 28.41 11.74 14.26
N ALA A 175 29.41 11.66 15.14
CA ALA A 175 30.22 12.80 15.59
C ALA A 175 31.03 13.42 14.44
N GLN A 176 31.71 12.60 13.62
CA GLN A 176 32.41 13.08 12.43
C GLN A 176 31.48 13.77 11.42
N TRP A 177 30.23 13.29 11.28
CA TRP A 177 29.21 13.93 10.44
C TRP A 177 28.76 15.29 10.98
N GLN A 178 28.59 15.41 12.30
CA GLN A 178 28.29 16.68 12.97
C GLN A 178 29.46 17.67 12.82
N GLU A 179 30.69 17.24 13.06
CA GLU A 179 31.89 18.08 12.90
C GLU A 179 32.04 18.60 11.47
N ARG A 180 31.80 17.75 10.45
CA ARG A 180 31.76 18.16 9.04
C ARG A 180 30.66 19.19 8.76
N ARG A 181 29.50 19.09 9.42
CA ARG A 181 28.39 20.04 9.28
C ARG A 181 28.73 21.40 9.91
N ASP A 182 29.33 21.41 11.09
CA ASP A 182 29.74 22.62 11.79
C ASP A 182 30.92 23.32 11.11
N ARG A 183 31.89 22.56 10.58
CA ARG A 183 32.97 23.09 9.75
C ARG A 183 32.43 23.78 8.48
N ARG A 184 31.34 23.26 7.88
CA ARG A 184 30.64 23.93 6.77
C ARG A 184 29.86 25.17 7.21
N ARG A 185 29.32 25.19 8.43
CA ARG A 185 28.61 26.34 9.01
C ARG A 185 29.57 27.49 9.30
N ARG A 186 30.67 27.24 10.01
CA ARG A 186 31.74 28.23 10.27
C ARG A 186 32.27 28.87 8.98
N ARG A 187 32.54 28.08 7.93
CA ARG A 187 32.93 28.58 6.59
C ARG A 187 31.85 29.39 5.86
N ARG A 188 30.60 29.38 6.30
CA ARG A 188 29.54 30.27 5.80
C ARG A 188 29.55 31.56 6.60
N ASP A 189 29.47 31.44 7.92
CA ASP A 189 29.44 32.56 8.86
C ASP A 189 30.68 33.47 8.70
N GLU A 190 31.86 32.89 8.46
CA GLU A 190 33.12 33.61 8.18
C GLU A 190 33.09 34.37 6.84
N ARG A 191 32.48 33.80 5.79
CA ARG A 191 32.29 34.50 4.51
C ARG A 191 31.26 35.61 4.61
N ASP A 192 30.21 35.41 5.42
CA ASP A 192 29.20 36.44 5.66
C ASP A 192 29.77 37.59 6.53
N ARG A 193 30.66 37.29 7.48
CA ARG A 193 31.44 38.30 8.23
C ARG A 193 32.38 39.10 7.32
N GLN A 194 33.16 38.44 6.45
CA GLN A 194 33.99 39.15 5.45
C GLN A 194 33.16 40.02 4.48
N ARG A 195 31.94 39.59 4.14
CA ARG A 195 31.02 40.39 3.31
C ARG A 195 30.51 41.63 4.06
N LEU A 196 30.25 41.51 5.36
CA LEU A 196 29.85 42.64 6.20
C LEU A 196 30.99 43.65 6.39
N GLU A 197 32.22 43.17 6.65
CA GLU A 197 33.42 44.03 6.76
C GLU A 197 33.68 44.81 5.47
N ARG A 198 33.71 44.12 4.31
CA ARG A 198 33.86 44.79 3.00
C ARG A 198 32.75 45.80 2.69
N ARG A 199 31.53 45.56 3.20
CA ARG A 199 30.40 46.48 3.04
C ARG A 199 30.48 47.70 3.97
N GLY A 200 31.14 47.57 5.13
CA GLY A 200 31.49 48.67 6.02
C GLY A 200 32.53 49.60 5.40
N ASP A 201 33.64 49.04 4.90
CA ASP A 201 34.72 49.83 4.28
C ASP A 201 34.26 50.62 3.04
N HIS A 202 33.31 50.07 2.25
CA HIS A 202 32.75 50.75 1.09
C HIS A 202 31.81 51.93 1.42
N GLN A 203 31.47 52.18 2.69
CA GLN A 203 30.71 53.37 3.10
C GLN A 203 31.58 54.55 3.55
N GLN A 204 32.90 54.39 3.73
CA GLN A 204 33.80 55.47 4.20
C GLN A 204 34.68 56.12 3.12
N ARG A 205 34.60 55.69 1.85
CA ARG A 205 35.35 56.31 0.74
C ARG A 205 34.43 56.82 -0.38
N HIS A 206 33.65 57.84 -0.06
CA HIS A 206 33.07 58.75 -1.05
C HIS A 206 33.97 59.98 -1.21
N GLU A 207 34.94 59.90 -2.11
CA GLU A 207 35.49 61.08 -2.80
C GLU A 207 35.09 61.01 -4.29
N PRO A 208 34.65 62.11 -4.91
CA PRO A 208 34.25 62.12 -6.31
C PRO A 208 35.48 62.23 -7.22
N ARG A 209 35.82 61.14 -7.94
CA ARG A 209 36.83 61.19 -9.00
C ARG A 209 36.18 61.50 -10.35
N PRO A 210 36.77 62.37 -11.21
CA PRO A 210 36.11 62.82 -12.44
C PRO A 210 35.91 61.72 -13.49
N GLN A 211 34.95 61.96 -14.39
CA GLN A 211 34.72 61.18 -15.59
C GLN A 211 35.86 61.43 -16.59
N GLU A 212 36.55 60.37 -17.02
CA GLU A 212 37.40 60.42 -18.22
C GLU A 212 37.08 59.30 -19.21
N ALA A 213 37.38 59.63 -20.47
CA ALA A 213 37.06 58.95 -21.71
C ALA A 213 37.01 57.41 -21.69
N ARG A 214 35.93 56.91 -22.30
CA ARG A 214 35.80 55.57 -22.89
C ARG A 214 36.56 55.53 -24.23
N PRO A 215 37.62 54.71 -24.40
CA PRO A 215 38.15 54.39 -25.71
C PRO A 215 37.46 53.14 -26.29
N GLU A 216 37.61 52.98 -27.61
CA GLU A 216 36.89 51.99 -28.41
C GLU A 216 37.52 50.59 -28.41
N ARG A 217 36.80 49.68 -29.10
CA ARG A 217 37.27 48.36 -29.54
C ARG A 217 38.66 48.43 -30.19
N THR A 218 39.51 47.48 -29.84
CA THR A 218 40.48 46.92 -30.81
C THR A 218 40.33 45.41 -30.82
N GLN A 219 40.37 44.83 -32.02
CA GLN A 219 40.35 43.38 -32.25
C GLN A 219 41.76 42.79 -32.05
N HIS A 220 41.93 41.51 -32.42
CA HIS A 220 43.12 40.66 -32.21
C HIS A 220 43.23 40.09 -30.77
N ALA A 221 43.71 38.87 -30.55
CA ALA A 221 44.27 37.88 -31.47
C ALA A 221 43.76 36.46 -31.21
N ARG A 222 43.88 35.60 -32.24
CA ARG A 222 43.65 34.15 -32.17
C ARG A 222 44.63 33.51 -31.17
N ILE A 223 44.14 32.66 -30.27
CA ILE A 223 44.96 31.61 -29.65
C ILE A 223 44.54 30.29 -30.29
N ALA A 224 45.51 29.55 -30.82
CA ALA A 224 45.27 28.33 -31.56
C ALA A 224 44.77 27.21 -30.65
N ALA A 225 43.74 26.50 -31.07
CA ALA A 225 43.32 25.24 -30.47
C ALA A 225 44.12 24.10 -31.11
N GLU A 226 44.86 23.35 -30.30
CA GLU A 226 45.58 22.15 -30.75
C GLU A 226 44.59 21.02 -31.13
N PRO A 227 44.85 20.26 -32.22
CA PRO A 227 44.01 19.14 -32.61
C PRO A 227 44.29 17.93 -31.70
N ARG A 228 43.32 17.57 -30.85
CA ARG A 228 43.38 16.31 -30.10
C ARG A 228 43.11 15.12 -31.02
N GLN A 229 44.15 14.32 -31.22
CA GLN A 229 44.10 13.01 -31.88
C GLN A 229 43.11 12.05 -31.18
N PRO A 230 42.41 11.17 -31.92
CA PRO A 230 41.56 10.14 -31.34
C PRO A 230 42.38 8.97 -30.77
N TYR A 231 42.08 8.54 -29.55
CA TYR A 231 42.76 7.42 -28.90
C TYR A 231 41.88 6.15 -28.89
N GLN A 232 42.24 5.19 -29.73
CA GLN A 232 42.05 3.75 -29.55
C GLN A 232 43.45 3.13 -29.37
N PRO A 233 43.65 1.89 -28.85
CA PRO A 233 42.67 0.81 -28.64
C PRO A 233 42.75 0.13 -27.25
N GLY A 234 41.98 -0.95 -27.07
CA GLY A 234 42.05 -1.80 -25.86
C GLY A 234 40.99 -2.90 -25.83
N GLY A 235 41.07 -3.88 -26.75
CA GLY A 235 40.08 -4.96 -26.86
C GLY A 235 40.14 -5.99 -25.71
N ARG A 236 39.00 -6.60 -25.40
CA ARG A 236 38.89 -7.87 -24.67
C ARG A 236 37.94 -8.82 -25.42
N PRO A 237 38.19 -10.14 -25.40
CA PRO A 237 37.52 -11.09 -26.28
C PRO A 237 36.09 -11.39 -25.85
N GLN A 238 35.26 -11.75 -26.83
CA GLN A 238 33.91 -12.27 -26.63
C GLN A 238 33.99 -13.66 -25.98
N GLY A 239 33.35 -13.83 -24.83
CA GLY A 239 32.98 -15.13 -24.26
C GLY A 239 31.46 -15.27 -24.33
N ALA A 240 30.97 -16.19 -25.15
CA ALA A 240 29.54 -16.46 -25.26
C ALA A 240 29.02 -17.19 -24.02
N LEU A 241 27.97 -16.66 -23.40
CA LEU A 241 27.15 -17.41 -22.43
C LEU A 241 25.66 -17.17 -22.72
N ALA A 242 24.88 -18.23 -22.48
CA ALA A 242 23.53 -18.41 -22.98
C ALA A 242 22.51 -17.40 -22.45
N ALA A 243 21.43 -17.23 -23.22
CA ALA A 243 20.24 -16.51 -22.79
C ALA A 243 19.56 -17.26 -21.62
N ALA A 244 19.70 -16.71 -20.42
CA ALA A 244 18.80 -17.01 -19.31
C ALA A 244 17.66 -15.99 -19.33
N ALA A 245 16.41 -16.46 -19.36
CA ALA A 245 15.25 -15.59 -19.26
C ALA A 245 15.27 -14.83 -17.92
N PRO A 246 14.88 -13.54 -17.88
CA PRO A 246 14.79 -12.82 -16.63
C PRO A 246 13.65 -13.40 -15.79
N ALA A 247 13.99 -14.14 -14.74
CA ALA A 247 13.04 -14.51 -13.70
C ALA A 247 12.43 -13.23 -13.11
N ALA A 248 11.10 -13.16 -13.05
CA ALA A 248 10.40 -12.03 -12.45
C ALA A 248 10.88 -11.86 -11.00
N PRO A 249 11.20 -10.63 -10.54
CA PRO A 249 11.61 -10.41 -9.17
C PRO A 249 10.45 -10.76 -8.25
N ALA A 250 10.64 -11.76 -7.39
CA ALA A 250 9.70 -12.09 -6.34
C ALA A 250 9.49 -10.86 -5.46
N ALA A 251 8.28 -10.30 -5.48
CA ALA A 251 7.94 -9.12 -4.71
C ALA A 251 7.98 -9.48 -3.22
N ALA A 252 9.00 -9.02 -2.51
CA ALA A 252 9.00 -9.05 -1.06
C ALA A 252 7.79 -8.26 -0.53
N PRO A 253 7.07 -8.74 0.49
CA PRO A 253 5.93 -8.03 1.06
C PRO A 253 6.43 -6.77 1.77
N THR A 254 6.47 -5.66 1.04
CA THR A 254 6.75 -4.34 1.60
C THR A 254 5.57 -3.90 2.45
N ASN A 255 5.79 -3.69 3.75
CA ASN A 255 4.85 -3.00 4.63
C ASN A 255 4.77 -1.51 4.23
N GLY A 256 4.08 -1.25 3.12
CA GLY A 256 3.78 0.05 2.54
C GLY A 256 2.28 0.18 2.27
N GLU A 257 1.79 1.42 2.24
CA GLU A 257 0.39 1.80 2.44
C GLU A 257 -0.66 1.01 1.63
N PRO A 258 -1.81 0.63 2.24
CA PRO A 258 -2.76 -0.36 1.70
C PRO A 258 -3.62 0.11 0.52
N GLN A 259 -3.31 1.26 -0.10
CA GLN A 259 -4.12 1.84 -1.20
C GLN A 259 -3.60 1.50 -2.61
N ASP A 260 -2.34 1.06 -2.73
CA ASP A 260 -1.68 0.76 -4.03
C ASP A 260 -1.91 -0.68 -4.53
N ALA A 261 -2.62 -1.52 -3.75
CA ALA A 261 -2.76 -2.95 -4.02
C ALA A 261 -3.85 -3.30 -5.07
N LEU A 262 -4.70 -2.32 -5.43
CA LEU A 262 -5.46 -2.36 -6.67
C LEU A 262 -4.53 -1.90 -7.80
N ALA A 263 -4.25 -2.78 -8.77
CA ALA A 263 -3.49 -2.47 -9.98
C ALA A 263 -4.28 -1.55 -10.94
N ARG A 264 -4.64 -0.35 -10.46
CA ARG A 264 -5.31 0.69 -11.23
C ARG A 264 -4.27 1.38 -12.11
N VAL A 265 -4.57 1.42 -13.40
CA VAL A 265 -3.85 2.21 -14.40
C VAL A 265 -4.37 3.63 -14.32
N GLY A 266 -3.49 4.60 -14.05
CA GLY A 266 -3.89 5.97 -13.77
C GLY A 266 -4.22 6.24 -12.31
N THR A 267 -3.70 7.33 -11.78
CA THR A 267 -4.27 8.02 -10.60
C THR A 267 -5.00 9.29 -11.07
N PRO A 268 -6.01 9.79 -10.34
CA PRO A 268 -6.71 11.03 -10.73
C PRO A 268 -5.79 12.25 -10.75
N LEU A 269 -4.76 12.31 -9.88
CA LEU A 269 -3.74 13.36 -9.99
C LEU A 269 -2.82 13.16 -11.21
N GLY A 270 -2.53 11.91 -11.59
CA GLY A 270 -1.85 11.56 -12.83
C GLY A 270 -2.65 11.97 -14.07
N ASP A 271 -3.96 11.77 -14.07
CA ASP A 271 -4.86 12.16 -15.17
C ASP A 271 -4.87 13.69 -15.34
N ALA A 272 -5.05 14.43 -14.24
CA ALA A 272 -4.99 15.88 -14.22
C ALA A 272 -3.60 16.41 -14.62
N ALA A 273 -2.51 15.75 -14.21
CA ALA A 273 -1.16 16.10 -14.63
C ALA A 273 -0.92 15.84 -16.12
N ALA A 274 -1.43 14.73 -16.65
CA ALA A 274 -1.34 14.39 -18.08
C ALA A 274 -2.11 15.40 -18.92
N GLN A 275 -3.30 15.82 -18.47
CA GLN A 275 -4.05 16.91 -19.09
C GLN A 275 -3.28 18.25 -19.03
N VAL A 276 -2.51 18.51 -17.96
CA VAL A 276 -1.64 19.69 -17.91
C VAL A 276 -0.55 19.65 -18.97
N PHE A 277 0.10 18.48 -19.15
CA PHE A 277 1.14 18.26 -20.16
C PHE A 277 0.59 18.26 -21.60
N ALA A 278 -0.58 17.68 -21.87
CA ALA A 278 -1.20 17.68 -23.21
C ALA A 278 -1.47 19.11 -23.73
N GLN A 279 -1.85 20.03 -22.83
CA GLN A 279 -1.99 21.46 -23.16
C GLN A 279 -0.65 22.20 -23.28
N LEU A 280 0.44 21.60 -22.78
CA LEU A 280 1.80 22.11 -22.83
C LEU A 280 2.59 21.36 -23.93
N ARG A 281 2.28 21.71 -25.18
CA ARG A 281 2.89 21.15 -26.40
C ARG A 281 4.43 21.30 -26.50
N ASN A 282 5.09 21.88 -25.50
CA ASN A 282 6.52 22.18 -25.51
C ASN A 282 7.42 21.04 -24.99
N GLY A 283 6.88 19.92 -24.53
CA GLY A 283 7.64 18.71 -24.17
C GLY A 283 8.60 18.87 -22.95
N GLN A 284 8.66 20.05 -22.36
CA GLN A 284 9.68 20.41 -21.36
C GLN A 284 9.41 19.74 -20.00
N PRO A 285 10.45 19.30 -19.29
CA PRO A 285 10.32 18.82 -17.91
C PRO A 285 9.92 19.96 -16.96
N LEU A 286 8.92 19.71 -16.11
CA LEU A 286 8.40 20.65 -15.11
C LEU A 286 8.67 20.16 -13.68
N PRO A 287 9.01 21.06 -12.73
CA PRO A 287 9.03 20.74 -11.30
C PRO A 287 7.64 20.37 -10.76
N VAL A 288 7.52 19.35 -9.89
CA VAL A 288 6.22 18.94 -9.28
C VAL A 288 5.48 20.11 -8.64
N ARG A 289 6.17 21.01 -7.96
CA ARG A 289 5.55 22.19 -7.33
C ARG A 289 4.93 23.14 -8.35
N GLN A 290 5.57 23.31 -9.50
CA GLN A 290 5.03 24.11 -10.61
C GLN A 290 3.84 23.38 -11.26
N LEU A 291 3.95 22.06 -11.45
CA LEU A 291 2.85 21.23 -11.96
C LEU A 291 1.60 21.32 -11.06
N ALA A 292 1.75 21.16 -9.74
CA ALA A 292 0.68 21.34 -8.76
C ALA A 292 0.05 22.75 -8.82
N ALA A 293 0.89 23.79 -8.93
CA ALA A 293 0.39 25.16 -9.08
C ALA A 293 -0.38 25.37 -10.41
N MET A 294 0.02 24.69 -11.48
CA MET A 294 -0.69 24.72 -12.77
C MET A 294 -2.00 23.93 -12.74
N MET A 295 -2.04 22.77 -12.08
CA MET A 295 -3.27 22.00 -11.87
C MET A 295 -4.32 22.83 -11.11
N ARG A 296 -3.92 23.50 -10.02
CA ARG A 296 -4.79 24.43 -9.28
C ARG A 296 -5.20 25.64 -10.12
N LYS A 297 -4.28 26.24 -10.88
CA LYS A 297 -4.59 27.38 -11.77
C LYS A 297 -5.61 27.02 -12.86
N ARG A 298 -5.69 25.75 -13.26
CA ARG A 298 -6.64 25.20 -14.23
C ARG A 298 -7.88 24.56 -13.58
N SER A 299 -8.08 24.75 -12.27
CA SER A 299 -9.19 24.19 -11.48
C SER A 299 -9.31 22.66 -11.55
N LEU A 300 -8.19 21.95 -11.77
CA LEU A 300 -8.15 20.48 -11.78
C LEU A 300 -8.00 19.89 -10.37
N VAL A 301 -7.49 20.69 -9.43
CA VAL A 301 -7.35 20.32 -8.01
C VAL A 301 -7.58 21.58 -7.16
N GLU A 302 -8.35 21.45 -6.08
CA GLU A 302 -8.68 22.57 -5.18
C GLU A 302 -7.59 22.80 -4.10
N THR A 303 -6.90 21.73 -3.70
CA THR A 303 -5.87 21.68 -2.65
C THR A 303 -4.72 22.65 -2.89
N ASP A 304 -4.12 23.16 -1.81
CA ASP A 304 -2.99 24.07 -1.90
C ASP A 304 -1.72 23.38 -2.45
N PRO A 305 -0.97 23.97 -3.42
CA PRO A 305 0.14 23.31 -4.08
C PRO A 305 1.31 22.96 -3.14
N GLU A 306 1.49 23.70 -2.03
CA GLU A 306 2.54 23.38 -1.05
C GLU A 306 2.21 22.14 -0.20
N GLN A 307 0.93 21.78 -0.11
CA GLN A 307 0.44 20.57 0.56
C GLN A 307 0.30 19.41 -0.42
N LEU A 308 -0.08 19.68 -1.67
CA LEU A 308 -0.31 18.68 -2.72
C LEU A 308 0.97 18.04 -3.27
N TRP A 309 2.07 18.79 -3.39
CA TRP A 309 3.25 18.30 -4.13
C TRP A 309 3.90 16.99 -3.63
N PRO A 310 3.90 16.62 -2.32
CA PRO A 310 4.44 15.34 -1.89
C PRO A 310 3.57 14.17 -2.36
N GLN A 311 2.24 14.30 -2.23
CA GLN A 311 1.27 13.31 -2.71
C GLN A 311 1.32 13.19 -4.23
N LEU A 312 1.27 14.32 -4.96
CA LEU A 312 1.38 14.35 -6.42
C LEU A 312 2.65 13.67 -6.90
N LYS A 313 3.79 13.88 -6.22
CA LYS A 313 5.04 13.19 -6.55
C LYS A 313 4.93 11.67 -6.35
N ALA A 314 4.35 11.22 -5.24
CA ALA A 314 4.17 9.80 -4.96
C ALA A 314 3.25 9.14 -6.00
N GLU A 315 2.11 9.76 -6.29
CA GLU A 315 1.15 9.28 -7.28
C GLU A 315 1.73 9.24 -8.70
N LEU A 316 2.49 10.26 -9.14
CA LEU A 316 3.13 10.24 -10.47
C LEU A 316 4.21 9.15 -10.59
N LEU A 317 4.92 8.85 -9.51
CA LEU A 317 5.87 7.73 -9.47
C LEU A 317 5.17 6.37 -9.36
N GLY A 318 3.99 6.29 -8.75
CA GLY A 318 3.09 5.15 -8.82
C GLY A 318 2.62 4.92 -10.26
N ASP A 319 2.05 5.94 -10.88
CA ASP A 319 1.51 5.91 -12.24
C ASP A 319 2.54 5.42 -13.27
N GLU A 320 3.75 6.00 -13.27
CA GLU A 320 4.84 5.54 -14.15
C GLU A 320 5.19 4.05 -13.95
N ARG A 321 5.14 3.54 -12.70
CA ARG A 321 5.39 2.13 -12.39
C ARG A 321 4.22 1.23 -12.79
N SER A 322 2.97 1.68 -12.61
CA SER A 322 1.76 0.93 -12.98
C SER A 322 1.68 0.73 -14.49
N TYR A 323 1.91 1.79 -15.28
CA TYR A 323 1.97 1.68 -16.75
C TYR A 323 3.05 0.67 -17.19
N ARG A 324 4.30 0.83 -16.70
CA ARG A 324 5.41 -0.08 -17.04
C ARG A 324 5.14 -1.54 -16.65
N THR A 325 4.53 -1.78 -15.48
CA THR A 325 4.21 -3.14 -14.99
C THR A 325 3.20 -3.86 -15.89
N LEU A 326 2.31 -3.10 -16.54
CA LEU A 326 1.30 -3.60 -17.46
C LEU A 326 1.78 -3.64 -18.93
N GLY A 327 3.07 -3.38 -19.18
CA GLY A 327 3.63 -3.30 -20.52
C GLY A 327 3.24 -2.04 -21.30
N LEU A 328 2.51 -1.10 -20.68
CA LEU A 328 2.09 0.15 -21.31
C LEU A 328 3.22 1.17 -21.30
N ARG A 329 3.33 1.96 -22.37
CA ARG A 329 4.22 3.12 -22.41
C ARG A 329 3.76 4.17 -21.38
N PRO A 330 4.65 4.74 -20.53
CA PRO A 330 4.23 5.71 -19.52
C PRO A 330 3.88 7.06 -20.16
N ARG A 331 2.76 7.65 -19.73
CA ARG A 331 2.29 8.98 -20.19
C ARG A 331 3.01 10.17 -19.56
N ILE A 332 3.63 9.98 -18.40
CA ILE A 332 4.47 10.96 -17.69
C ILE A 332 5.71 10.20 -17.21
N VAL A 333 6.89 10.80 -17.33
CA VAL A 333 8.16 10.19 -16.97
C VAL A 333 8.93 11.08 -16.00
N TYR A 334 9.41 10.49 -14.91
CA TYR A 334 10.30 11.14 -13.95
C TYR A 334 11.71 11.34 -14.54
N ARG A 335 12.21 12.58 -14.49
CA ARG A 335 13.52 12.98 -15.03
C ARG A 335 14.54 13.33 -13.93
N GLY A 336 14.24 13.00 -12.67
CA GLY A 336 15.11 13.32 -11.52
C GLY A 336 14.85 14.72 -10.94
N ARG A 337 15.34 14.98 -9.72
CA ARG A 337 15.26 16.30 -9.03
C ARG A 337 13.83 16.90 -8.98
N ASP A 338 12.83 16.06 -8.77
CA ASP A 338 11.41 16.45 -8.78
C ASP A 338 10.93 17.06 -10.12
N LEU A 339 11.59 16.71 -11.23
CA LEU A 339 11.17 17.05 -12.60
C LEU A 339 10.39 15.89 -13.24
N PHE A 340 9.27 16.21 -13.86
CA PHE A 340 8.44 15.29 -14.63
C PHE A 340 8.23 15.85 -16.04
N ALA A 341 8.26 14.99 -17.05
CA ALA A 341 8.06 15.35 -18.45
C ALA A 341 6.90 14.53 -19.03
N PRO A 342 6.25 14.98 -20.12
CA PRO A 342 5.40 14.09 -20.91
C PRO A 342 6.21 12.87 -21.36
N GLY A 343 5.59 11.70 -21.29
CA GLY A 343 6.17 10.45 -21.79
C GLY A 343 5.86 10.23 -23.28
N PRO A 344 6.41 9.16 -23.89
CA PRO A 344 6.33 8.93 -25.33
C PRO A 344 4.89 8.90 -25.87
N VAL A 345 3.95 8.35 -25.10
CA VAL A 345 2.53 8.26 -25.47
C VAL A 345 1.93 9.61 -25.80
N ALA A 346 2.31 10.67 -25.07
CA ALA A 346 1.71 12.00 -25.24
C ALA A 346 2.04 12.66 -26.60
N MET A 347 2.96 12.08 -27.38
CA MET A 347 3.36 12.55 -28.70
C MET A 347 3.08 11.53 -29.82
N SER A 348 2.61 10.33 -29.49
CA SER A 348 2.41 9.25 -30.47
C SER A 348 1.03 9.32 -31.12
N GLN A 349 0.93 8.85 -32.37
CA GLN A 349 -0.35 8.75 -33.09
C GLN A 349 -1.29 7.70 -32.47
N THR A 350 -0.75 6.74 -31.71
CA THR A 350 -1.52 5.69 -31.01
C THR A 350 -2.02 6.08 -29.61
N ALA A 351 -1.84 7.35 -29.19
CA ALA A 351 -2.13 7.82 -27.84
C ALA A 351 -3.55 7.49 -27.34
N ASP A 352 -4.57 7.72 -28.18
CA ASP A 352 -5.98 7.52 -27.80
C ASP A 352 -6.33 6.02 -27.69
N ALA A 353 -5.71 5.17 -28.52
CA ALA A 353 -5.85 3.72 -28.43
C ALA A 353 -5.18 3.19 -27.14
N GLU A 354 -3.99 3.68 -26.80
CA GLU A 354 -3.29 3.34 -25.57
C GLU A 354 -4.03 3.81 -24.31
N ALA A 355 -4.60 5.01 -24.34
CA ALA A 355 -5.48 5.50 -23.27
C ALA A 355 -6.74 4.63 -23.13
N SER A 356 -7.32 4.18 -24.24
CA SER A 356 -8.48 3.29 -24.25
C SER A 356 -8.17 1.91 -23.66
N VAL A 357 -7.00 1.33 -23.98
CA VAL A 357 -6.51 0.08 -23.37
C VAL A 357 -6.24 0.25 -21.88
N ALA A 358 -5.56 1.33 -21.47
CA ALA A 358 -5.32 1.63 -20.05
C ALA A 358 -6.64 1.75 -19.27
N ALA A 359 -7.64 2.44 -19.82
CA ALA A 359 -8.95 2.57 -19.22
C ALA A 359 -9.71 1.23 -19.16
N ALA A 360 -9.59 0.37 -20.18
CA ALA A 360 -10.17 -0.97 -20.18
C ALA A 360 -9.55 -1.87 -19.10
N LEU A 361 -8.22 -1.85 -18.95
CA LEU A 361 -7.49 -2.58 -17.90
C LEU A 361 -7.90 -2.09 -16.51
N SER A 362 -8.02 -0.78 -16.29
CA SER A 362 -8.52 -0.21 -15.02
C SER A 362 -9.96 -0.63 -14.71
N ARG A 363 -10.86 -0.67 -15.70
CA ARG A 363 -12.23 -1.18 -15.53
C ARG A 363 -12.23 -2.67 -15.18
N LEU A 364 -11.41 -3.48 -15.86
CA LEU A 364 -11.27 -4.90 -15.60
C LEU A 364 -10.73 -5.17 -14.19
N ALA A 365 -9.67 -4.47 -13.76
CA ALA A 365 -9.13 -4.60 -12.41
C ALA A 365 -10.19 -4.30 -11.33
N GLY A 366 -10.94 -3.21 -11.48
CA GLY A 366 -12.03 -2.86 -10.57
C GLY A 366 -13.20 -3.86 -10.59
N ALA A 367 -13.52 -4.43 -11.76
CA ALA A 367 -14.54 -5.48 -11.87
C ALA A 367 -14.09 -6.80 -11.20
N THR A 368 -12.85 -7.24 -11.45
CA THR A 368 -12.23 -8.41 -10.83
C THR A 368 -12.20 -8.28 -9.31
N HIS A 369 -11.79 -7.12 -8.79
CA HIS A 369 -11.78 -6.85 -7.35
C HIS A 369 -13.19 -6.98 -6.73
N ARG A 370 -14.21 -6.32 -7.31
CA ARG A 370 -15.59 -6.44 -6.82
C ARG A 370 -16.13 -7.87 -6.91
N ALA A 371 -15.83 -8.58 -7.99
CA ALA A 371 -16.25 -9.97 -8.17
C ALA A 371 -15.59 -10.91 -7.15
N LEU A 372 -14.31 -10.72 -6.86
CA LEU A 372 -13.58 -11.48 -5.83
C LEU A 372 -14.11 -11.14 -4.43
N ALA A 373 -14.27 -9.85 -4.10
CA ALA A 373 -14.87 -9.41 -2.83
C ALA A 373 -16.24 -10.04 -2.58
N ALA A 374 -17.14 -10.00 -3.57
CA ALA A 374 -18.47 -10.61 -3.48
C ALA A 374 -18.44 -12.14 -3.32
N ARG A 375 -17.47 -12.83 -3.92
CA ARG A 375 -17.27 -14.28 -3.75
C ARG A 375 -16.72 -14.62 -2.37
N ILE A 376 -15.75 -13.84 -1.86
CA ILE A 376 -15.17 -14.03 -0.52
C ILE A 376 -16.22 -13.80 0.56
N ALA A 377 -17.04 -12.75 0.42
CA ALA A 377 -18.15 -12.46 1.34
C ALA A 377 -19.18 -13.61 1.43
N ARG A 378 -19.36 -14.39 0.35
CA ARG A 378 -20.26 -15.55 0.29
C ARG A 378 -19.57 -16.88 0.62
N ALA A 379 -18.29 -16.88 0.96
CA ALA A 379 -17.55 -18.11 1.23
C ALA A 379 -17.98 -18.73 2.56
N SER A 380 -18.23 -20.05 2.56
CA SER A 380 -18.41 -20.79 3.81
C SER A 380 -17.13 -20.77 4.65
N ALA A 381 -17.23 -21.03 5.96
CA ALA A 381 -16.07 -21.03 6.86
C ALA A 381 -14.91 -21.91 6.37
N ALA A 382 -15.21 -23.12 5.88
CA ALA A 382 -14.22 -24.02 5.31
C ALA A 382 -13.72 -23.60 3.91
N GLY A 383 -14.47 -22.78 3.18
CA GLY A 383 -14.02 -22.12 1.95
C GLY A 383 -13.03 -20.99 2.26
N PHE A 384 -13.37 -20.14 3.23
CA PHE A 384 -12.52 -19.04 3.68
C PHE A 384 -11.22 -19.53 4.32
N GLU A 385 -11.27 -20.58 5.16
CA GLU A 385 -10.08 -21.22 5.73
C GLU A 385 -9.11 -21.71 4.64
N ARG A 386 -9.62 -22.39 3.60
CA ARG A 386 -8.81 -22.85 2.46
C ARG A 386 -8.24 -21.70 1.63
N LEU A 387 -8.99 -20.61 1.47
CA LEU A 387 -8.53 -19.40 0.79
C LEU A 387 -7.37 -18.73 1.54
N ILE A 388 -7.50 -18.56 2.86
CA ILE A 388 -6.43 -18.02 3.71
C ILE A 388 -5.22 -18.96 3.75
N HIS A 389 -5.42 -20.29 3.78
CA HIS A 389 -4.31 -21.24 3.66
C HIS A 389 -3.56 -21.07 2.34
N ALA A 390 -4.27 -20.97 1.20
CA ALA A 390 -3.65 -20.74 -0.10
C ALA A 390 -2.88 -19.40 -0.16
N PHE A 391 -3.43 -18.34 0.43
CA PHE A 391 -2.74 -17.05 0.58
C PHE A 391 -1.44 -17.18 1.38
N LEU A 392 -1.47 -17.87 2.53
CA LEU A 392 -0.31 -18.05 3.39
C LEU A 392 0.81 -18.83 2.68
N VAL A 393 0.45 -19.90 1.95
CA VAL A 393 1.41 -20.66 1.13
C VAL A 393 2.01 -19.76 0.03
N ALA A 394 1.19 -19.01 -0.71
CA ALA A 394 1.66 -18.09 -1.75
C ALA A 394 2.54 -16.95 -1.20
N ALA A 395 2.26 -16.48 0.01
CA ALA A 395 3.06 -15.48 0.73
C ALA A 395 4.32 -16.06 1.41
N GLY A 396 4.59 -17.37 1.28
CA GLY A 396 5.81 -18.01 1.79
C GLY A 396 5.80 -18.38 3.28
N TYR A 397 4.63 -18.47 3.92
CA TYR A 397 4.51 -19.01 5.28
C TYR A 397 4.72 -20.53 5.27
N ARG A 398 5.37 -21.03 6.32
CA ARG A 398 5.72 -22.45 6.49
C ARG A 398 5.00 -23.03 7.71
N GLU A 399 4.93 -24.36 7.80
CA GLU A 399 4.43 -25.08 8.99
C GLU A 399 3.01 -24.66 9.42
N ILE A 400 2.12 -24.44 8.45
CA ILE A 400 0.76 -23.94 8.70
C ILE A 400 -0.09 -25.05 9.33
N ALA A 401 -0.33 -24.95 10.63
CA ALA A 401 -1.13 -25.91 11.40
C ALA A 401 -2.42 -25.25 11.92
N TRP A 402 -3.57 -25.69 11.43
CA TRP A 402 -4.89 -25.25 11.92
C TRP A 402 -5.21 -25.95 13.25
N VAL A 403 -5.32 -25.16 14.32
CA VAL A 403 -5.41 -25.64 15.71
C VAL A 403 -6.85 -25.74 16.21
N LYS A 404 -7.73 -24.81 15.82
CA LYS A 404 -9.09 -24.75 16.35
C LYS A 404 -10.07 -24.09 15.37
N ARG A 405 -11.29 -24.62 15.30
CA ARG A 405 -12.44 -24.03 14.58
C ARG A 405 -13.58 -23.78 15.58
N VAL A 406 -14.11 -22.57 15.65
CA VAL A 406 -15.22 -22.19 16.55
C VAL A 406 -16.11 -21.15 15.87
N GLY A 407 -17.36 -21.49 15.57
CA GLY A 407 -18.39 -20.50 15.19
C GLY A 407 -18.01 -19.52 14.08
N GLY A 408 -17.38 -19.99 12.99
CA GLY A 408 -16.90 -19.15 11.88
C GLY A 408 -15.50 -18.54 12.09
N ILE A 409 -14.81 -18.86 13.18
CA ILE A 409 -13.43 -18.46 13.45
C ILE A 409 -12.53 -19.69 13.41
N SER A 410 -11.51 -19.67 12.54
CA SER A 410 -10.45 -20.68 12.50
C SER A 410 -9.14 -20.07 12.96
N TYR A 411 -8.40 -20.78 13.81
CA TYR A 411 -7.08 -20.38 14.30
C TYR A 411 -6.01 -21.33 13.77
N ALA A 412 -4.89 -20.77 13.31
CA ALA A 412 -3.70 -21.53 12.91
C ALA A 412 -2.42 -20.95 13.55
N SER A 413 -1.39 -21.77 13.66
CA SER A 413 -0.01 -21.32 13.83
C SER A 413 0.75 -21.50 12.52
N ALA A 414 1.66 -20.59 12.19
CA ALA A 414 2.56 -20.72 11.05
C ALA A 414 3.88 -20.00 11.32
N THR A 415 4.95 -20.43 10.66
CA THR A 415 6.27 -19.77 10.69
C THR A 415 6.33 -18.75 9.55
N ALA A 416 6.59 -17.49 9.89
CA ALA A 416 6.47 -16.37 8.95
C ALA A 416 7.66 -16.28 7.97
N PRO A 417 7.46 -15.77 6.73
CA PRO A 417 8.56 -15.58 5.79
C PRO A 417 9.58 -14.57 6.34
N GLY A 418 10.87 -14.93 6.28
CA GLY A 418 11.96 -14.09 6.79
C GLY A 418 12.08 -13.99 8.32
N LEU A 419 11.27 -14.76 9.07
CA LEU A 419 11.34 -14.85 10.54
C LEU A 419 11.27 -16.32 10.95
N ASP A 420 12.31 -16.85 11.59
CA ASP A 420 12.29 -18.20 12.18
C ASP A 420 11.53 -18.22 13.52
N ARG A 421 10.31 -17.67 13.50
CA ARG A 421 9.41 -17.55 14.64
C ARG A 421 7.96 -17.73 14.22
N THR A 422 7.21 -18.43 15.06
CA THR A 422 5.80 -18.72 14.84
C THR A 422 4.92 -17.50 15.15
N VAL A 423 3.85 -17.32 14.35
CA VAL A 423 2.79 -16.33 14.55
C VAL A 423 1.43 -17.01 14.73
N LEU A 424 0.50 -16.34 15.43
CA LEU A 424 -0.87 -16.80 15.56
C LEU A 424 -1.75 -16.19 14.46
N ILE A 425 -2.49 -17.01 13.75
CA ILE A 425 -3.37 -16.60 12.66
C ILE A 425 -4.81 -16.81 13.09
N SER A 426 -5.69 -15.83 12.82
CA SER A 426 -7.13 -15.92 13.00
C SER A 426 -7.82 -15.59 11.67
N ALA A 427 -8.45 -16.59 11.06
CA ALA A 427 -9.32 -16.41 9.90
C ALA A 427 -10.78 -16.34 10.37
N ARG A 428 -11.44 -15.21 10.14
CA ARG A 428 -12.83 -14.95 10.54
C ARG A 428 -13.73 -14.88 9.31
N SER A 429 -14.53 -15.92 9.11
CA SER A 429 -15.60 -15.94 8.12
C SER A 429 -16.91 -15.48 8.76
N GLY A 430 -17.62 -14.57 8.09
CA GLY A 430 -18.94 -14.10 8.53
C GLY A 430 -19.32 -12.78 7.87
N ASP A 431 -20.59 -12.40 8.03
CA ASP A 431 -21.14 -11.15 7.48
C ASP A 431 -21.01 -9.95 8.41
N GLN A 432 -20.66 -10.17 9.68
CA GLN A 432 -20.49 -9.11 10.66
C GLN A 432 -19.09 -8.49 10.59
N PRO A 433 -18.94 -7.16 10.83
CA PRO A 433 -17.65 -6.53 11.06
C PRO A 433 -16.89 -7.20 12.20
N VAL A 434 -15.56 -7.06 12.19
CA VAL A 434 -14.73 -7.59 13.28
C VAL A 434 -14.80 -6.64 14.46
N ASP A 435 -15.39 -7.10 15.56
CA ASP A 435 -15.50 -6.34 16.79
C ASP A 435 -14.23 -6.35 17.64
N ARG A 436 -14.17 -5.40 18.59
CA ARG A 436 -13.18 -5.31 19.68
C ARG A 436 -12.83 -6.66 20.30
N ARG A 437 -13.85 -7.51 20.53
CA ARG A 437 -13.67 -8.86 21.08
C ARG A 437 -12.76 -9.72 20.21
N GLY A 438 -12.87 -9.62 18.88
CA GLY A 438 -12.07 -10.42 17.95
C GLY A 438 -10.58 -10.09 17.97
N ILE A 439 -10.24 -8.81 18.12
CA ILE A 439 -8.86 -8.34 18.32
C ILE A 439 -8.35 -8.75 19.71
N GLY A 440 -9.16 -8.56 20.76
CA GLY A 440 -8.80 -8.93 22.14
C GLY A 440 -8.53 -10.43 22.32
N GLU A 441 -9.38 -11.30 21.77
CA GLU A 441 -9.19 -12.75 21.78
C GLU A 441 -7.88 -13.17 21.10
N LEU A 442 -7.57 -12.57 19.95
CA LEU A 442 -6.30 -12.83 19.25
C LEU A 442 -5.10 -12.35 20.08
N ARG A 443 -5.18 -11.17 20.71
CA ARG A 443 -4.09 -10.61 21.53
C ARG A 443 -3.78 -11.51 22.73
N VAL A 444 -4.81 -11.96 23.44
CA VAL A 444 -4.69 -12.91 24.56
C VAL A 444 -4.14 -14.26 24.07
N GLY A 445 -4.56 -14.74 22.89
CA GLY A 445 -4.03 -15.96 22.30
C GLY A 445 -2.55 -15.89 21.90
N VAL A 446 -2.07 -14.73 21.43
CA VAL A 446 -0.65 -14.47 21.14
C VAL A 446 0.16 -14.45 22.44
N GLU A 447 -0.33 -13.73 23.45
CA GLU A 447 0.35 -13.59 24.75
C GLU A 447 0.40 -14.91 25.53
N ALA A 448 -0.70 -15.67 25.59
CA ALA A 448 -0.77 -16.95 26.29
C ALA A 448 0.09 -18.07 25.65
N LYS A 449 0.48 -17.91 24.39
CA LYS A 449 1.39 -18.83 23.66
C LYS A 449 2.81 -18.27 23.50
N ASP A 450 3.10 -17.10 24.09
CA ASP A 450 4.32 -16.29 23.89
C ASP A 450 4.76 -16.14 22.43
N LEU A 451 3.79 -15.98 21.53
CA LEU A 451 4.04 -15.79 20.11
C LEU A 451 4.46 -14.35 19.82
N VAL A 452 5.15 -14.14 18.69
CA VAL A 452 5.69 -12.83 18.32
C VAL A 452 4.58 -11.85 17.97
N ALA A 453 3.64 -12.30 17.15
CA ALA A 453 2.59 -11.48 16.57
C ALA A 453 1.33 -12.32 16.27
N GLY A 454 0.20 -11.62 16.16
CA GLY A 454 -1.04 -12.13 15.61
C GLY A 454 -1.30 -11.57 14.20
N ILE A 455 -1.93 -12.36 13.33
CA ILE A 455 -2.46 -11.91 12.04
C ILE A 455 -3.95 -12.25 11.97
N LEU A 456 -4.79 -11.24 11.75
CA LEU A 456 -6.24 -11.41 11.57
C LEU A 456 -6.63 -11.23 10.11
N PHE A 457 -7.31 -12.23 9.56
CA PHE A 457 -7.92 -12.20 8.24
C PHE A 457 -9.44 -12.16 8.36
N SER A 458 -10.10 -11.26 7.62
CA SER A 458 -11.56 -11.13 7.62
C SER A 458 -12.10 -10.71 6.24
N ALA A 459 -13.23 -11.30 5.83
CA ALA A 459 -13.97 -10.84 4.65
C ALA A 459 -14.62 -9.46 4.84
N ARG A 460 -14.81 -9.02 6.09
CA ARG A 460 -15.46 -7.76 6.48
C ARG A 460 -14.48 -6.84 7.20
N GLU A 461 -14.77 -5.55 7.17
CA GLU A 461 -13.97 -4.49 7.81
C GLU A 461 -13.96 -4.61 9.35
N LEU A 462 -13.07 -3.83 9.99
CA LEU A 462 -13.08 -3.64 11.44
C LEU A 462 -14.22 -2.69 11.84
N SER A 463 -14.79 -2.87 13.04
CA SER A 463 -15.59 -1.81 13.67
C SER A 463 -14.68 -0.78 14.38
N GLU A 464 -15.16 0.46 14.58
CA GLU A 464 -14.36 1.52 15.24
C GLU A 464 -13.78 1.08 16.60
N ASP A 465 -14.51 0.26 17.35
CA ASP A 465 -14.05 -0.25 18.65
C ASP A 465 -12.96 -1.32 18.52
N ALA A 466 -12.87 -2.02 17.38
CA ALA A 466 -11.75 -2.90 17.04
C ALA A 466 -10.51 -2.13 16.62
N GLU A 467 -10.66 -1.04 15.88
CA GLU A 467 -9.56 -0.13 15.54
C GLU A 467 -8.95 0.49 16.82
N ARG A 468 -9.79 1.01 17.72
CA ARG A 468 -9.38 1.50 19.05
C ARG A 468 -8.73 0.43 19.93
N GLU A 469 -9.06 -0.85 19.74
CA GLU A 469 -8.43 -1.98 20.44
C GLU A 469 -7.09 -2.36 19.80
N LEU A 470 -6.93 -2.16 18.49
CA LEU A 470 -5.69 -2.40 17.75
C LEU A 470 -4.61 -1.39 18.16
N GLU A 471 -4.97 -0.11 18.28
CA GLU A 471 -4.10 1.00 18.73
C GLU A 471 -3.53 0.83 20.16
N ARG A 472 -4.11 -0.06 20.98
CA ARG A 472 -3.63 -0.27 22.36
C ARG A 472 -2.26 -0.92 22.39
N ALA A 473 -1.43 -0.43 23.31
CA ALA A 473 -0.14 -1.03 23.63
C ALA A 473 -0.30 -2.50 24.06
N GLY A 474 0.48 -3.39 23.46
CA GLY A 474 0.45 -4.83 23.68
C GLY A 474 1.22 -5.59 22.60
N ARG A 475 1.11 -6.92 22.56
CA ARG A 475 1.69 -7.75 21.47
C ARG A 475 1.15 -7.32 20.11
N SER A 476 2.00 -7.31 19.09
CA SER A 476 1.65 -6.82 17.75
C SER A 476 0.57 -7.68 17.09
N ILE A 477 -0.43 -7.01 16.52
CA ILE A 477 -1.44 -7.62 15.67
C ILE A 477 -1.42 -6.90 14.33
N SER A 478 -1.32 -7.67 13.25
CA SER A 478 -1.57 -7.20 11.89
C SER A 478 -2.98 -7.62 11.48
N VAL A 479 -3.70 -6.76 10.76
CA VAL A 479 -5.04 -7.05 10.25
C VAL A 479 -5.02 -6.91 8.72
N ILE A 480 -5.64 -7.87 8.04
CA ILE A 480 -5.84 -7.89 6.59
C ILE A 480 -7.33 -8.18 6.37
N CYS A 481 -8.12 -7.14 6.14
CA CYS A 481 -9.58 -7.21 6.14
C CYS A 481 -10.24 -6.48 4.96
N GLY A 482 -11.44 -6.93 4.57
CA GLY A 482 -12.23 -6.28 3.52
C GLY A 482 -11.45 -6.15 2.21
N ASP A 483 -11.45 -4.96 1.62
CA ASP A 483 -10.72 -4.65 0.38
C ASP A 483 -9.20 -4.93 0.48
N GLN A 484 -8.58 -4.79 1.65
CA GLN A 484 -7.16 -5.12 1.83
C GLN A 484 -6.90 -6.62 1.66
N LEU A 485 -7.83 -7.47 2.09
CA LEU A 485 -7.74 -8.92 1.87
C LEU A 485 -7.92 -9.27 0.40
N VAL A 486 -8.88 -8.64 -0.27
CA VAL A 486 -9.13 -8.83 -1.71
C VAL A 486 -7.89 -8.45 -2.52
N ALA A 487 -7.30 -7.30 -2.23
CA ALA A 487 -6.11 -6.82 -2.93
C ALA A 487 -4.85 -7.64 -2.60
N ALA A 488 -4.68 -8.10 -1.36
CA ALA A 488 -3.60 -9.02 -0.99
C ALA A 488 -3.71 -10.38 -1.70
N LEU A 489 -4.93 -10.92 -1.85
CA LEU A 489 -5.19 -12.14 -2.61
C LEU A 489 -4.88 -11.98 -4.11
N ILE A 490 -5.27 -10.85 -4.71
CA ILE A 490 -4.93 -10.51 -6.10
C ILE A 490 -3.40 -10.43 -6.27
N GLY A 491 -2.71 -9.71 -5.37
CA GLY A 491 -1.25 -9.57 -5.41
C GLY A 491 -0.50 -10.90 -5.22
N ALA A 492 -1.06 -11.83 -4.44
CA ALA A 492 -0.54 -13.18 -4.25
C ALA A 492 -0.96 -14.18 -5.36
N GLY A 493 -1.78 -13.76 -6.35
CA GLY A 493 -2.30 -14.63 -7.41
C GLY A 493 -3.32 -15.67 -6.93
N VAL A 494 -3.97 -15.46 -5.78
CA VAL A 494 -4.89 -16.42 -5.17
C VAL A 494 -6.35 -16.05 -5.47
N GLY A 495 -7.09 -16.98 -6.09
CA GLY A 495 -8.48 -16.76 -6.49
C GLY A 495 -8.67 -15.93 -7.76
N VAL A 496 -7.56 -15.59 -8.44
CA VAL A 496 -7.52 -14.90 -9.74
C VAL A 496 -6.59 -15.64 -10.70
N VAL A 497 -6.75 -15.38 -12.00
CA VAL A 497 -5.85 -15.88 -13.04
C VAL A 497 -5.24 -14.67 -13.75
N SER A 498 -3.91 -14.58 -13.74
CA SER A 498 -3.17 -13.55 -14.47
C SER A 498 -2.89 -14.03 -15.89
N ALA A 499 -3.26 -13.23 -16.89
CA ALA A 499 -2.95 -13.46 -18.29
C ALA A 499 -2.26 -12.22 -18.87
N ALA A 500 -1.26 -12.43 -19.72
CA ALA A 500 -0.58 -11.37 -20.46
C ALA A 500 -1.05 -11.37 -21.91
N ALA A 501 -1.50 -10.22 -22.41
CA ALA A 501 -1.75 -9.99 -23.83
C ALA A 501 -0.52 -9.31 -24.45
N PRO A 502 -0.02 -9.74 -25.62
CA PRO A 502 1.06 -9.05 -26.30
C PRO A 502 0.58 -7.68 -26.79
N LEU A 503 1.29 -6.63 -26.39
CA LEU A 503 1.08 -5.26 -26.87
C LEU A 503 2.27 -4.86 -27.73
N HIS A 504 2.00 -4.43 -28.95
CA HIS A 504 3.01 -3.96 -29.90
C HIS A 504 2.88 -2.46 -30.09
N TYR A 505 4.00 -1.75 -30.04
CA TYR A 505 4.07 -0.30 -30.22
C TYR A 505 4.92 0.03 -31.42
N VAL A 506 4.57 1.13 -32.09
CA VAL A 506 5.46 1.79 -33.04
C VAL A 506 6.61 2.41 -32.24
N ASP A 507 7.85 2.15 -32.66
CA ASP A 507 9.02 2.88 -32.14
C ASP A 507 9.15 4.18 -32.95
N ASP A 508 8.33 5.16 -32.56
CA ASP A 508 8.25 6.46 -33.21
C ASP A 508 9.64 7.15 -33.27
N GLN A 509 10.46 6.99 -32.22
CA GLN A 509 11.81 7.58 -32.18
C GLN A 509 12.76 6.91 -33.17
N LEU A 510 12.78 5.57 -33.22
CA LEU A 510 13.62 4.84 -34.18
C LEU A 510 13.22 5.17 -35.62
N LEU A 511 11.92 5.26 -35.91
CA LEU A 511 11.45 5.60 -37.25
C LEU A 511 11.77 7.06 -37.61
N ASP A 512 11.59 8.02 -36.71
CA ASP A 512 11.99 9.40 -36.93
C ASP A 512 13.51 9.52 -37.19
N GLU A 513 14.34 8.80 -36.43
CA GLU A 513 15.80 8.77 -36.63
C GLU A 513 16.20 8.13 -37.98
N LEU A 514 15.49 7.09 -38.43
CA LEU A 514 15.75 6.39 -39.69
C LEU A 514 15.18 7.11 -40.94
N LEU A 515 14.10 7.89 -40.79
CA LEU A 515 13.43 8.60 -41.88
C LEU A 515 13.91 10.05 -42.05
N ALA A 516 14.61 10.61 -41.06
CA ALA A 516 15.23 11.93 -41.14
C ALA A 516 16.67 11.92 -41.70
N GLY A 517 17.24 10.73 -41.97
CA GLY A 517 18.55 10.53 -42.59
C GLY A 517 18.46 10.26 -44.09
#